data_AF-A0A497ATX6-F1
#
_entry.id   AF-A0A497ATX6-F1
#
_cell.length_a   1.000
_cell.length_b   1.000
_cell.length_c   1.000
_cell.angle_alpha   90.00
_cell.angle_beta   90.00
_cell.angle_gamma   90.00
#
_symmetry.space_group_name_H-M   'P 1'
#
loop_
_entity.id
_entity.type
_entity.pdbx_description
1 polymer ?
#
loop_
_entity_poly.entity_id
_entity_poly.type
_entity_poly.pdbx_seq_one_letter_code
_entity_poly.pdbx_strand_id
1 'polypeptide(L)'
;MKLRAPPRIKVLEALGAIADGRIEVVSPKEAIVTGSDGKRTYRVRWDAASNTVSSTDPATRFRGYVGYPVIAFLMLQGVLPYDASLASKLAGVKWRELNEKFKDYDRVMEEVLKGWYWSDRKKLFRFVRWIIEMLSELNIEKGEKEARLSDFVQV
;
A
#
# COMPACT_ATOMS: atom_id res chain seq x y z
N MET A 1 -6.98 -3.30 -17.70
CA MET A 1 -8.07 -3.66 -16.74
C MET A 1 -7.98 -2.73 -15.55
N LYS A 2 -9.02 -1.94 -15.28
CA LYS A 2 -9.04 -0.99 -14.15
C LYS A 2 -8.93 -1.69 -12.79
N LEU A 3 -8.08 -1.19 -11.91
CA LEU A 3 -8.00 -1.63 -10.52
C LEU A 3 -9.10 -0.97 -9.68
N ARG A 4 -9.72 -1.76 -8.80
CA ARG A 4 -10.72 -1.24 -7.86
C ARG A 4 -10.06 -0.46 -6.72
N ALA A 5 -10.85 0.39 -6.08
CA ALA A 5 -10.48 1.01 -4.81
C ALA A 5 -10.15 -0.06 -3.74
N PRO A 6 -9.15 0.19 -2.88
CA PRO A 6 -8.76 -0.75 -1.86
C PRO A 6 -9.67 -0.73 -0.63
N PRO A 7 -9.63 -1.81 0.18
CA PRO A 7 -10.08 -1.73 1.57
C PRO A 7 -9.32 -0.63 2.33
N ARG A 8 -10.01 0.07 3.23
CA ARG A 8 -9.50 1.22 4.01
C ARG A 8 -8.16 0.94 4.70
N ILE A 9 -8.01 -0.26 5.26
CA ILE A 9 -6.79 -0.70 5.96
C ILE A 9 -5.52 -0.59 5.09
N LYS A 10 -5.64 -0.71 3.76
CA LYS A 10 -4.47 -0.66 2.86
C LYS A 10 -3.81 0.71 2.83
N VAL A 11 -4.56 1.79 3.10
CA VAL A 11 -3.99 3.12 3.25
C VAL A 11 -3.15 3.20 4.53
N LEU A 12 -3.61 2.58 5.63
CA LEU A 12 -2.86 2.54 6.89
C LEU A 12 -1.60 1.68 6.76
N GLU A 13 -1.70 0.51 6.11
CA GLU A 13 -0.55 -0.34 5.83
C GLU A 13 0.52 0.38 5.00
N ALA A 14 0.11 1.21 4.04
CA ALA A 14 1.01 2.03 3.23
C ALA A 14 1.73 3.10 4.04
N LEU A 15 0.98 3.86 4.87
CA LEU A 15 1.57 4.83 5.79
C LEU A 15 2.58 4.18 6.74
N GLY A 16 2.22 3.04 7.33
CA GLY A 16 3.12 2.26 8.19
C GLY A 16 4.37 1.78 7.44
N ALA A 17 4.23 1.32 6.19
CA ALA A 17 5.38 0.91 5.38
C ALA A 17 6.38 2.02 5.10
N ILE A 18 5.89 3.24 4.83
CA ILE A 18 6.74 4.42 4.69
C ILE A 18 7.41 4.75 6.02
N ALA A 19 6.64 4.79 7.12
CA ALA A 19 7.16 5.14 8.44
C ALA A 19 8.22 4.14 8.96
N ASP A 20 8.07 2.87 8.63
CA ASP A 20 9.02 1.80 8.98
C ASP A 20 10.27 1.78 8.08
N GLY A 21 10.36 2.66 7.06
CA GLY A 21 11.45 2.63 6.08
C GLY A 21 11.47 1.36 5.23
N ARG A 22 10.32 0.71 5.01
CA ARG A 22 10.20 -0.59 4.32
C ARG A 22 10.14 -0.47 2.79
N ILE A 23 10.51 0.67 2.22
CA ILE A 23 10.37 0.93 0.78
C ILE A 23 11.70 1.35 0.21
N GLU A 24 12.18 0.57 -0.76
CA GLU A 24 13.37 0.85 -1.54
C GLU A 24 12.94 1.28 -2.94
N VAL A 25 13.20 2.54 -3.31
CA VAL A 25 12.94 3.05 -4.65
C VAL A 25 14.12 2.66 -5.55
N VAL A 26 13.88 1.72 -6.47
CA VAL A 26 14.89 1.18 -7.39
C VAL A 26 15.07 2.11 -8.59
N SER A 27 13.98 2.74 -9.04
CA SER A 27 13.98 3.73 -10.11
C SER A 27 12.74 4.63 -10.01
N PRO A 28 12.62 5.70 -10.81
CA PRO A 28 11.39 6.51 -10.85
C PRO A 28 10.11 5.71 -11.15
N LYS A 29 10.23 4.55 -11.82
CA LYS A 29 9.09 3.69 -12.17
C LYS A 29 8.97 2.44 -11.30
N GLU A 30 9.88 2.18 -10.36
CA GLU A 30 9.95 0.89 -9.68
C GLU A 30 10.41 1.00 -8.22
N ALA A 31 9.75 0.25 -7.34
CA ALA A 31 10.12 0.11 -5.95
C ALA A 31 9.96 -1.34 -5.44
N ILE A 32 10.71 -1.66 -4.39
CA ILE A 32 10.57 -2.88 -3.60
C ILE A 32 10.00 -2.48 -2.24
N VAL A 33 8.92 -3.16 -1.84
CA VAL A 33 8.25 -2.92 -0.56
C VAL A 33 8.34 -4.19 0.29
N THR A 34 8.98 -4.08 1.44
CA THR A 34 9.10 -5.18 2.40
C THR A 34 7.84 -5.25 3.26
N GLY A 35 7.30 -6.45 3.47
CA GLY A 35 6.15 -6.70 4.33
C GLY A 35 6.44 -6.37 5.79
N SER A 36 5.40 -6.16 6.59
CA SER A 36 5.52 -5.77 8.01
C SER A 36 6.17 -6.83 8.91
N ASP A 37 6.30 -8.06 8.44
CA ASP A 37 7.02 -9.13 9.14
C ASP A 37 8.46 -9.33 8.62
N GLY A 38 8.90 -8.53 7.64
CA GLY A 38 10.22 -8.63 7.03
C GLY A 38 10.45 -9.83 6.11
N LYS A 39 9.49 -10.76 5.97
CA LYS A 39 9.73 -12.04 5.28
C LYS A 39 9.41 -12.01 3.79
N ARG A 40 8.55 -11.09 3.36
CA ARG A 40 8.10 -10.98 1.96
C ARG A 40 8.47 -9.62 1.40
N THR A 41 8.86 -9.59 0.14
CA THR A 41 9.04 -8.36 -0.61
C THR A 41 8.08 -8.33 -1.79
N TYR A 42 7.60 -7.13 -2.10
CA TYR A 42 6.67 -6.88 -3.20
C TYR A 42 7.32 -5.89 -4.16
N ARG A 43 7.44 -6.28 -5.42
CA ARG A 43 7.92 -5.41 -6.48
C ARG A 43 6.72 -4.65 -7.05
N VAL A 44 6.85 -3.34 -7.13
CA VAL A 44 5.83 -2.42 -7.66
C VAL A 44 6.44 -1.66 -8.82
N ARG A 45 5.72 -1.58 -9.93
CA ARG A 45 6.03 -0.65 -11.01
C ARG A 45 4.84 0.25 -11.30
N TRP A 46 5.12 1.51 -11.59
CA TRP A 46 4.13 2.48 -12.06
C TRP A 46 4.67 3.19 -13.29
N ASP A 47 3.89 3.17 -14.36
CA ASP A 47 4.15 3.94 -15.57
C ASP A 47 3.16 5.10 -15.63
N ALA A 48 3.67 6.32 -15.45
CA ALA A 48 2.86 7.53 -15.44
C ALA A 48 2.25 7.88 -16.81
N ALA A 49 2.92 7.52 -17.91
CA ALA A 49 2.48 7.88 -19.27
C ALA A 49 1.26 7.06 -19.71
N SER A 50 1.25 5.78 -19.36
CA SER A 50 0.12 4.87 -19.59
C SER A 50 -0.83 4.77 -18.40
N ASN A 51 -0.46 5.37 -17.25
CA ASN A 51 -1.15 5.26 -15.97
C ASN A 51 -1.45 3.80 -15.55
N THR A 52 -0.45 2.94 -15.76
CA THR A 52 -0.53 1.52 -15.43
C THR A 52 0.34 1.15 -14.23
N VAL A 53 -0.12 0.18 -13.45
CA VAL A 53 0.62 -0.38 -12.32
C VAL A 53 0.73 -1.89 -12.44
N SER A 54 1.90 -2.42 -12.13
CA SER A 54 2.08 -3.85 -11.84
C SER A 54 2.61 -4.03 -10.41
N SER A 55 2.15 -5.07 -9.73
CA SER A 55 2.65 -5.41 -8.39
C SER A 55 2.62 -6.91 -8.15
N THR A 56 3.64 -7.42 -7.46
CA THR A 56 3.67 -8.83 -7.02
C THR A 56 2.84 -9.09 -5.76
N ASP A 57 2.31 -8.04 -5.12
CA ASP A 57 1.41 -8.17 -3.98
C ASP A 57 0.10 -8.89 -4.36
N PRO A 58 -0.37 -9.87 -3.56
CA PRO A 58 -1.57 -10.63 -3.87
C PRO A 58 -2.84 -9.80 -4.08
N ALA A 59 -2.96 -8.62 -3.44
CA ALA A 59 -4.11 -7.75 -3.63
C ALA A 59 -4.22 -7.23 -5.06
N THR A 60 -3.13 -6.71 -5.60
CA THR A 60 -3.08 -6.19 -6.97
C THR A 60 -2.96 -7.30 -7.99
N ARG A 61 -2.15 -8.33 -7.68
CA ARG A 61 -1.91 -9.44 -8.59
C ARG A 61 -3.15 -10.29 -8.82
N PHE A 62 -3.89 -10.63 -7.76
CA PHE A 62 -5.00 -11.59 -7.84
C PHE A 62 -6.36 -10.98 -7.49
N ARG A 63 -6.44 -10.07 -6.51
CA ARG A 63 -7.74 -9.52 -6.07
C ARG A 63 -8.22 -8.30 -6.87
N GLY A 64 -7.39 -7.74 -7.75
CA GLY A 64 -7.79 -6.68 -8.69
C GLY A 64 -8.12 -5.34 -8.02
N TYR A 65 -7.45 -5.01 -6.91
CA TYR A 65 -7.50 -3.68 -6.30
C TYR A 65 -6.10 -3.15 -6.00
N VAL A 66 -5.99 -1.84 -5.78
CA VAL A 66 -4.70 -1.17 -5.51
C VAL A 66 -4.14 -1.60 -4.14
N GLY A 67 -3.06 -2.39 -4.10
CA GLY A 67 -2.48 -2.90 -2.86
C GLY A 67 -1.68 -1.82 -2.11
N TYR A 68 -1.44 -2.03 -0.81
CA TYR A 68 -0.67 -1.08 0.00
C TYR A 68 0.74 -0.76 -0.58
N PRO A 69 1.46 -1.68 -1.25
CA PRO A 69 2.76 -1.33 -1.84
C PRO A 69 2.64 -0.28 -2.95
N VAL A 70 1.55 -0.35 -3.73
CA VAL A 70 1.27 0.63 -4.79
C VAL A 70 0.94 1.98 -4.18
N ILE A 71 0.05 2.01 -3.17
CA ILE A 71 -0.33 3.25 -2.47
C ILE A 71 0.91 3.92 -1.89
N ALA A 72 1.78 3.14 -1.22
CA ALA A 72 2.99 3.65 -0.61
C ALA A 72 3.97 4.21 -1.64
N PHE A 73 4.16 3.52 -2.76
CA PHE A 73 5.02 4.01 -3.83
C PHE A 73 4.48 5.30 -4.46
N LEU A 74 3.17 5.39 -4.72
CA LEU A 74 2.54 6.60 -5.25
C LEU A 74 2.62 7.80 -4.28
N MET A 75 2.59 7.55 -2.97
CA MET A 75 2.86 8.59 -1.97
C MET A 75 4.29 9.12 -2.06
N LEU A 76 5.29 8.23 -2.23
CA LEU A 76 6.69 8.63 -2.39
C LEU A 76 6.96 9.34 -3.74
N GLN A 77 6.20 9.02 -4.78
CA GLN A 77 6.25 9.72 -6.06
C GLN A 77 5.50 11.08 -6.05
N GLY A 78 4.86 11.45 -4.94
CA GLY A 78 4.09 12.70 -4.81
C GLY A 78 2.75 12.70 -5.55
N VAL A 79 2.31 11.55 -6.06
CA VAL A 79 1.01 11.38 -6.74
C VAL A 79 -0.13 11.34 -5.74
N LEU A 80 0.10 10.70 -4.59
CA LEU A 80 -0.83 10.69 -3.47
C LEU A 80 -0.26 11.51 -2.30
N PRO A 81 -1.10 12.20 -1.52
CA PRO A 81 -0.65 12.92 -0.36
C PRO A 81 -0.12 11.95 0.71
N TYR A 82 0.87 12.40 1.46
CA TYR A 82 1.46 11.67 2.59
C TYR A 82 1.30 12.49 3.88
N ASP A 83 0.84 11.86 4.96
CA ASP A 83 0.73 12.49 6.27
C ASP A 83 1.70 11.83 7.26
N ALA A 84 2.85 12.49 7.47
CA ALA A 84 3.90 12.00 8.36
C ALA A 84 3.43 11.82 9.82
N SER A 85 2.51 12.67 10.30
CA SER A 85 2.00 12.57 11.67
C SER A 85 1.14 11.32 11.87
N LEU A 86 0.29 10.97 10.89
CA LEU A 86 -0.48 9.72 10.91
C LEU A 86 0.43 8.51 10.70
N ALA A 87 1.40 8.62 9.79
CA ALA A 87 2.35 7.56 9.51
C ALA A 87 3.18 7.18 10.73
N SER A 88 3.69 8.16 11.48
CA SER A 88 4.47 7.92 12.71
C SER A 88 3.70 7.12 13.77
N LYS A 89 2.38 7.33 13.89
CA LYS A 89 1.51 6.57 14.79
C LYS A 89 1.24 5.13 14.33
N LEU A 90 1.51 4.82 13.06
CA LEU A 90 1.35 3.50 12.44
C LEU A 90 2.68 2.76 12.28
N ALA A 91 3.80 3.37 12.67
CA ALA A 91 5.11 2.74 12.70
C ALA A 91 5.12 1.56 13.68
N GLY A 92 5.81 0.48 13.31
CA GLY A 92 5.95 -0.74 14.10
C GLY A 92 4.69 -1.61 14.18
N VAL A 93 3.59 -1.23 13.53
CA VAL A 93 2.37 -2.05 13.51
C VAL A 93 2.64 -3.34 12.74
N LYS A 94 2.44 -4.47 13.42
CA LYS A 94 2.64 -5.81 12.87
C LYS A 94 1.45 -6.27 12.02
N TRP A 95 1.23 -5.58 10.89
CA TRP A 95 0.04 -5.78 10.04
C TRP A 95 -0.20 -7.23 9.64
N ARG A 96 0.85 -7.99 9.31
CA ARG A 96 0.70 -9.39 8.90
C ARG A 96 0.17 -10.25 10.05
N GLU A 97 0.77 -10.15 11.23
CA GLU A 97 0.35 -10.91 12.41
C GLU A 97 -1.11 -10.58 12.78
N LEU A 98 -1.49 -9.30 12.77
CA LEU A 98 -2.85 -8.87 13.06
C LEU A 98 -3.86 -9.39 12.01
N ASN A 99 -3.53 -9.27 10.73
CA ASN A 99 -4.37 -9.79 9.64
C ASN A 99 -4.55 -11.31 9.71
N GLU A 100 -3.49 -12.06 10.03
CA GLU A 100 -3.55 -13.53 10.17
C GLU A 100 -4.35 -13.95 11.40
N LYS A 101 -4.20 -13.22 12.52
CA LYS A 101 -4.93 -13.46 13.78
C LYS A 101 -6.43 -13.21 13.65
N PHE A 102 -6.82 -12.05 13.12
CA PHE A 102 -8.22 -11.63 13.13
C PHE A 102 -8.97 -12.01 11.86
N LYS A 103 -8.29 -12.10 10.70
CA LYS A 103 -8.89 -12.39 9.38
C LYS A 103 -10.07 -11.49 9.01
N ASP A 104 -10.15 -10.32 9.65
CA ASP A 104 -11.22 -9.34 9.56
C ASP A 104 -10.57 -7.96 9.65
N TYR A 105 -10.72 -7.15 8.60
CA TYR A 105 -10.07 -5.84 8.53
C TYR A 105 -10.63 -4.82 9.51
N ASP A 106 -11.92 -4.91 9.84
CA ASP A 106 -12.52 -3.97 10.79
C ASP A 106 -12.00 -4.26 12.19
N ARG A 107 -11.89 -5.55 12.58
CA ARG A 107 -11.25 -5.94 13.85
C ARG A 107 -9.77 -5.54 13.93
N VAL A 108 -9.02 -5.68 12.83
CA VAL A 108 -7.62 -5.22 12.80
C VAL A 108 -7.54 -3.71 12.98
N MET A 109 -8.39 -2.94 12.30
CA MET A 109 -8.42 -1.48 12.47
C MET A 109 -8.82 -1.09 13.89
N GLU A 110 -9.78 -1.76 14.51
CA GLU A 110 -10.15 -1.52 15.91
C GLU A 110 -8.96 -1.73 16.85
N GLU A 111 -8.22 -2.82 16.68
CA GLU A 111 -7.04 -3.13 17.49
C GLU A 111 -5.92 -2.11 17.28
N VAL A 112 -5.61 -1.74 16.03
CA VAL A 112 -4.56 -0.76 15.71
C VAL A 112 -4.89 0.63 16.25
N LEU A 113 -6.16 1.02 16.18
CA LEU A 113 -6.59 2.34 16.62
C LEU A 113 -6.90 2.40 18.11
N LYS A 114 -6.80 1.28 18.84
CA LYS A 114 -7.03 1.23 20.28
C LYS A 114 -6.10 2.22 21.00
N GLY A 115 -6.69 3.08 21.83
CA GLY A 115 -5.94 4.12 22.55
C GLY A 115 -5.63 5.38 21.74
N TRP A 116 -5.91 5.43 20.42
CA TRP A 116 -5.79 6.67 19.66
C TRP A 116 -6.83 7.70 20.14
N TYR A 117 -6.43 8.96 20.23
CA TYR A 117 -7.35 10.06 20.50
C TYR A 117 -8.42 10.16 19.41
N TRP A 118 -9.61 10.61 19.80
CA TRP A 118 -10.72 10.80 18.86
C TRP A 118 -10.36 11.74 17.70
N SER A 119 -9.60 12.81 17.97
CA SER A 119 -9.11 13.76 16.97
C SER A 119 -8.22 13.08 15.92
N ASP A 120 -7.30 12.20 16.35
CA ASP A 120 -6.43 11.45 15.46
C ASP A 120 -7.22 10.48 14.59
N ARG A 121 -8.18 9.75 15.18
CA ARG A 121 -9.07 8.84 14.42
C ARG A 121 -9.90 9.61 13.39
N LYS A 122 -10.45 10.76 13.76
CA LYS A 122 -11.19 11.64 12.83
C LYS A 122 -10.29 12.16 11.71
N LYS A 123 -9.06 12.54 12.01
CA LYS A 123 -8.06 12.95 11.01
C LYS A 123 -7.74 11.79 10.06
N LEU A 124 -7.45 10.61 10.60
CA LEU A 124 -7.15 9.40 9.83
C LEU A 124 -8.31 9.03 8.89
N PHE A 125 -9.55 9.01 9.37
CA PHE A 125 -10.67 8.61 8.53
C PHE A 125 -10.96 9.60 7.39
N ARG A 126 -10.74 10.90 7.61
CA ARG A 126 -10.78 11.90 6.53
C ARG A 126 -9.67 11.66 5.51
N PHE A 127 -8.45 11.42 5.99
CA PHE A 127 -7.31 11.13 5.12
C PHE A 127 -7.52 9.87 4.28
N VAL A 128 -7.98 8.78 4.89
CA VAL A 128 -8.29 7.51 4.20
C VAL A 128 -9.37 7.71 3.14
N ARG A 129 -10.43 8.46 3.45
CA ARG A 129 -11.49 8.78 2.47
C ARG A 129 -10.91 9.53 1.27
N TRP A 130 -10.12 10.57 1.54
CA TRP A 130 -9.49 11.39 0.51
C TRP A 130 -8.57 10.57 -0.40
N ILE A 131 -7.73 9.70 0.16
CA ILE A 131 -6.87 8.80 -0.62
C ILE A 131 -7.69 7.86 -1.51
N ILE A 132 -8.80 7.30 -1.00
CA ILE A 132 -9.67 6.40 -1.77
C ILE A 132 -10.36 7.14 -2.92
N GLU A 133 -10.82 8.37 -2.69
CA GLU A 133 -11.39 9.24 -3.72
C GLU A 133 -10.35 9.53 -4.82
N MET A 134 -9.15 9.97 -4.43
CA MET A 134 -8.05 10.21 -5.38
C MET A 134 -7.68 8.95 -6.18
N LEU A 135 -7.56 7.80 -5.53
CA LEU A 135 -7.29 6.53 -6.23
C LEU A 135 -8.39 6.15 -7.23
N SER A 136 -9.64 6.49 -6.93
CA SER A 136 -10.78 6.23 -7.81
C SER A 136 -10.77 7.15 -9.03
N GLU A 137 -10.40 8.42 -8.84
CA GLU A 137 -10.24 9.44 -9.90
C GLU A 137 -9.02 9.19 -10.79
N LEU A 138 -7.91 8.74 -10.19
CA LEU A 138 -6.71 8.35 -10.92
C LEU A 138 -6.97 7.22 -11.91
N ASN A 139 -8.03 6.42 -11.74
CA ASN A 139 -8.42 5.39 -12.71
C ASN A 139 -7.28 4.43 -13.12
N ILE A 140 -6.43 4.05 -12.15
CA ILE A 140 -5.22 3.25 -12.40
C ILE A 140 -5.56 1.92 -13.06
N GLU A 141 -4.85 1.62 -14.13
CA GLU A 141 -4.96 0.36 -14.84
C GLU A 141 -3.94 -0.66 -14.35
N LYS A 142 -4.31 -1.94 -14.36
CA LYS A 142 -3.36 -3.03 -14.17
C LYS A 142 -2.52 -3.17 -15.43
N GLY A 143 -1.21 -2.92 -15.31
CA GLY A 143 -0.23 -3.17 -16.36
C GLY A 143 -0.01 -4.66 -16.58
N GLU A 144 0.36 -5.01 -17.80
CA GLU A 144 0.73 -6.38 -18.15
C GLU A 144 2.04 -6.79 -17.46
N LYS A 145 2.23 -8.10 -17.26
CA LYS A 145 3.53 -8.60 -16.83
C LYS A 145 4.52 -8.39 -17.98
N GLU A 146 5.46 -7.47 -17.82
CA GLU A 146 6.78 -7.73 -18.39
C GLU A 146 7.36 -8.93 -17.64
N ALA A 147 7.17 -10.12 -18.20
CA ALA A 147 7.95 -11.28 -17.82
C ALA A 147 9.41 -10.94 -18.15
N ARG A 148 10.24 -10.70 -17.13
CA ARG A 148 11.68 -10.57 -17.35
C ARG A 148 12.30 -11.95 -17.25
N LEU A 149 13.32 -12.22 -18.06
CA LEU A 149 14.10 -13.47 -17.97
C LEU A 149 14.60 -13.74 -16.53
N SER A 150 14.87 -12.68 -15.75
CA SER A 150 15.23 -12.76 -14.33
C SER A 150 14.16 -13.39 -13.43
N ASP A 151 12.90 -13.42 -13.85
CA ASP A 151 11.81 -14.06 -13.09
C ASP A 151 11.82 -15.59 -13.25
N PHE A 152 12.63 -16.13 -14.17
CA PHE A 152 12.77 -17.57 -14.46
C PHE A 152 14.16 -18.13 -14.16
N VAL A 153 15.13 -17.27 -13.82
CA VAL A 153 16.48 -17.69 -13.43
C VAL A 153 16.60 -17.48 -11.92
N GLN A 154 16.46 -18.56 -11.15
CA GLN A 154 16.99 -18.60 -9.79
C GLN A 154 18.52 -18.54 -9.91
N VAL A 155 19.12 -17.40 -9.53
CA VAL A 155 20.53 -17.35 -9.16
C VAL A 155 20.61 -17.56 -7.66
#